data_AF-A0A9D7EVP6-F1
#
_entry.id   AF-A0A9D7EVP6-F1
#
_cell.length_a   1.000
_cell.length_b   1.000
_cell.length_c   1.000
_cell.angle_alpha   90.00
_cell.angle_beta   90.00
_cell.angle_gamma   90.00
#
_symmetry.space_group_name_H-M   'P 1'
#
loop_
_entity.id
_entity.type
_entity.pdbx_description
1 polymer ?
#
loop_
_entity_poly.entity_id
_entity_poly.type
_entity_poly.pdbx_seq_one_letter_code
_entity_poly.pdbx_strand_id
1 'polypeptide(L)'
;MAYILEPWDILISTTIHPDRLSHFSNSENWHQTFIQESESEVEKLRTLLVKDFVAGAKQKKMEFLVQFNQGILIRLLDKLHEYRNSPAASDKTILLYESISIHVRFILDFIEEYFAKYFDRNEKVPISYLIPSKEEILHQLKRLQKLFAINKANRFIFARLNTFQLY
;
A
#
# COMPACT_ATOMS: atom_id res chain seq x y z
N MET A 1 5.32 26.49 5.28
CA MET A 1 6.45 25.54 5.37
C MET A 1 6.22 24.51 4.29
N ALA A 2 7.10 24.45 3.29
CA ALA A 2 7.05 23.40 2.28
C ALA A 2 7.32 22.06 2.99
N TYR A 3 6.36 21.14 2.92
CA TYR A 3 6.50 19.80 3.47
C TYR A 3 6.99 18.87 2.36
N ILE A 4 7.78 17.86 2.70
CA ILE A 4 8.55 17.07 1.71
C ILE A 4 7.63 16.34 0.71
N LEU A 5 6.40 16.04 1.12
CA LEU A 5 5.37 15.39 0.31
C LEU A 5 4.44 16.37 -0.42
N GLU A 6 4.71 17.68 -0.38
CA GLU A 6 3.93 18.71 -1.06
C GLU A 6 3.78 18.46 -2.57
N PRO A 7 4.82 18.03 -3.30
CA PRO A 7 4.68 17.68 -4.72
C PRO A 7 3.68 16.54 -4.95
N TRP A 8 3.69 15.50 -4.11
CA TRP A 8 2.73 14.39 -4.23
C TRP A 8 1.32 14.77 -3.80
N ASP A 9 1.15 15.60 -2.76
CA ASP A 9 -0.20 16.04 -2.38
C ASP A 9 -0.80 16.97 -3.44
N ILE A 10 -0.01 17.85 -4.05
CA ILE A 10 -0.45 18.69 -5.17
C ILE A 10 -0.77 17.80 -6.37
N LEU A 11 0.15 16.91 -6.76
CA LEU A 11 -0.05 16.00 -7.89
C LEU A 11 -1.34 15.21 -7.71
N ILE A 12 -1.50 14.51 -6.59
CA ILE A 12 -2.62 13.60 -6.31
C ILE A 12 -3.91 14.38 -6.07
N SER A 13 -3.91 15.38 -5.21
CA SER A 13 -5.14 16.06 -4.80
C SER A 13 -5.64 17.11 -5.79
N THR A 14 -4.77 17.64 -6.67
CA THR A 14 -5.15 18.77 -7.54
C THR A 14 -4.97 18.50 -9.02
N THR A 15 -3.91 17.79 -9.41
CA THR A 15 -3.56 17.60 -10.83
C THR A 15 -4.21 16.34 -11.40
N ILE A 16 -4.11 15.21 -10.70
CA ILE A 16 -4.63 13.93 -11.18
C ILE A 16 -6.03 13.59 -10.66
N HIS A 17 -6.75 14.58 -10.11
CA HIS A 17 -8.12 14.41 -9.65
C HIS A 17 -9.03 13.91 -10.79
N PRO A 18 -9.93 12.93 -10.57
CA PRO A 18 -10.77 12.33 -11.61
C PRO A 18 -11.51 13.36 -12.48
N ASP A 19 -12.05 14.40 -11.85
CA ASP A 19 -12.81 15.47 -12.54
C ASP A 19 -11.95 16.38 -13.44
N ARG A 20 -10.63 16.41 -13.24
CA ARG A 20 -9.70 17.29 -13.96
C ARG A 20 -8.86 16.56 -14.99
N LEU A 21 -8.63 15.27 -14.78
CA LEU A 21 -7.78 14.45 -15.64
C LEU A 21 -8.37 14.24 -17.04
N SER A 22 -9.70 14.28 -17.16
CA SER A 22 -10.42 14.24 -18.45
C SER A 22 -9.92 15.32 -19.43
N HIS A 23 -9.55 16.50 -18.91
CA HIS A 23 -9.06 17.63 -19.69
C HIS A 23 -7.59 17.52 -20.13
N PHE A 24 -6.77 16.76 -19.39
CA PHE A 24 -5.34 16.56 -19.70
C PHE A 24 -5.09 15.43 -20.71
N SER A 25 -6.12 14.63 -21.02
CA SER A 25 -5.99 13.42 -21.83
C SER A 25 -5.54 13.62 -23.28
N ASN A 26 -5.55 14.87 -23.78
CA ASN A 26 -5.18 15.24 -25.16
C ASN A 26 -3.67 15.26 -25.45
N SER A 27 -2.81 15.12 -24.44
CA SER A 27 -1.37 15.00 -24.63
C SER A 27 -0.98 13.53 -24.90
N GLU A 28 -0.10 13.27 -25.88
CA GLU A 28 0.28 11.88 -26.19
C GLU A 28 1.07 11.22 -25.02
N ASN A 29 1.74 12.03 -24.19
CA ASN A 29 2.74 11.57 -23.21
C ASN A 29 2.47 11.94 -21.74
N TRP A 30 1.35 12.57 -21.40
CA TRP A 30 1.08 13.03 -20.03
C TRP A 30 1.17 11.91 -18.97
N HIS A 31 0.76 10.70 -19.33
CA HIS A 31 0.79 9.53 -18.45
C HIS A 31 2.22 9.18 -18.01
N GLN A 32 3.15 9.15 -18.96
CA GLN A 32 4.56 8.86 -18.70
C GLN A 32 5.23 9.98 -17.90
N THR A 33 4.89 11.24 -18.18
CA THR A 33 5.41 12.40 -17.43
C THR A 33 5.06 12.29 -15.96
N PHE A 34 3.81 11.99 -15.62
CA PHE A 34 3.41 11.87 -14.21
C PHE A 34 4.04 10.69 -13.49
N ILE A 35 4.28 9.57 -14.19
CA ILE A 35 5.03 8.44 -13.62
C ILE A 35 6.47 8.85 -13.31
N GLN A 36 7.15 9.53 -14.24
CA GLN A 36 8.52 9.98 -14.04
C GLN A 36 8.64 11.04 -12.94
N GLU A 37 7.70 11.99 -12.88
CA GLU A 37 7.62 12.95 -11.78
C GLU A 37 7.45 12.22 -10.45
N SER A 38 6.52 11.26 -10.39
CA SER A 38 6.28 10.47 -9.19
C SER A 38 7.52 9.68 -8.76
N GLU A 39 8.24 9.06 -9.69
CA GLU A 39 9.50 8.35 -9.43
C GLU A 39 10.61 9.29 -8.93
N SER A 40 10.72 10.50 -9.50
CA SER A 40 11.68 11.50 -9.02
C SER A 40 11.43 11.89 -7.57
N GLU A 41 10.16 12.00 -7.17
CA GLU A 41 9.79 12.32 -5.79
C GLU A 41 10.13 11.19 -4.81
N VAL A 42 10.02 9.91 -5.22
CA VAL A 42 10.49 8.75 -4.44
C VAL A 42 11.95 8.95 -4.04
N GLU A 43 12.81 9.23 -5.02
CA GLU A 43 14.25 9.35 -4.78
C GLU A 43 14.61 10.56 -3.90
N LYS A 44 13.90 11.68 -4.07
CA LYS A 44 14.07 12.88 -3.22
C LYS A 44 13.72 12.59 -1.76
N LEU A 45 12.57 11.94 -1.52
CA LEU A 45 12.13 11.54 -0.19
C LEU A 45 13.10 10.59 0.48
N ARG A 46 13.53 9.55 -0.24
CA ARG A 46 14.49 8.57 0.28
C ARG A 46 15.81 9.25 0.67
N THR A 47 16.35 10.07 -0.22
CA THR A 47 17.60 10.79 0.02
C THR A 47 17.51 11.70 1.24
N LEU A 48 16.37 12.40 1.41
CA LEU A 48 16.17 13.31 2.53
C LEU A 48 16.04 12.57 3.86
N LEU A 49 15.24 11.49 3.91
CA LEU A 49 15.08 10.65 5.10
C LEU A 49 16.43 10.06 5.55
N VAL A 50 17.21 9.53 4.61
CA VAL A 50 18.55 8.99 4.89
C VAL A 50 19.50 10.09 5.36
N LYS A 51 19.49 11.25 4.71
CA LYS A 51 20.34 12.38 5.09
C LYS A 51 20.05 12.86 6.51
N ASP A 52 18.78 13.04 6.87
CA ASP A 52 18.38 13.47 8.21
C ASP A 52 18.70 12.42 9.28
N PHE A 53 18.65 11.14 8.92
CA PHE A 53 19.07 10.05 9.79
C PHE A 53 20.58 10.04 10.04
N VAL A 54 21.38 10.10 8.97
CA VAL A 54 22.85 10.13 9.05
C VAL A 54 23.35 11.38 9.76
N ALA A 55 22.67 12.52 9.59
CA ALA A 55 23.01 13.77 10.26
C ALA A 55 22.76 13.76 11.78
N GLY A 56 22.29 12.65 12.36
CA GLY A 56 22.11 12.50 13.80
C GLY A 56 20.96 13.34 14.34
N ALA A 57 19.86 13.47 13.59
CA ALA A 57 18.68 14.17 14.06
C ALA A 57 18.24 13.65 15.44
N LYS A 58 17.81 14.58 16.33
CA LYS A 58 17.29 14.23 17.65
C LYS A 58 16.16 13.22 17.51
N GLN A 59 16.11 12.24 18.41
CA GLN A 59 15.13 11.14 18.38
C GLN A 59 13.68 11.62 18.16
N LYS A 60 13.23 12.64 18.91
CA LYS A 60 11.89 13.23 18.76
C LYS A 60 11.64 13.87 17.38
N LYS A 61 12.67 14.46 16.77
CA LYS A 61 12.55 15.05 15.43
C LYS A 61 12.38 13.95 14.38
N MET A 62 13.14 12.85 14.52
CA MET A 62 13.04 11.71 13.62
C MET A 62 11.69 11.02 13.75
N GLU A 63 11.21 10.83 14.99
CA GLU A 63 9.88 10.28 15.27
C GLU A 63 8.78 11.11 14.61
N PHE A 64 8.76 12.42 14.84
CA PHE A 64 7.80 13.31 14.19
C PHE A 64 7.90 13.26 12.66
N LEU A 65 9.11 13.28 12.09
CA LEU A 65 9.33 13.22 10.65
C LEU A 65 8.75 11.92 10.06
N VAL A 66 9.05 10.77 10.66
CA VAL A 66 8.58 9.46 10.21
C VAL A 66 7.06 9.37 10.28
N GLN A 67 6.46 9.70 11.43
CA GLN A 67 5.02 9.60 11.65
C GLN A 67 4.23 10.59 10.77
N PHE A 68 4.74 11.81 10.62
CA PHE A 68 4.12 12.81 9.75
C PHE A 68 4.12 12.37 8.28
N ASN A 69 5.25 11.84 7.78
CA ASN A 69 5.31 11.32 6.42
C ASN A 69 4.43 10.07 6.26
N GLN A 70 4.45 9.15 7.22
CA GLN A 70 3.59 7.97 7.26
C GLN A 70 2.10 8.36 7.09
N GLY A 71 1.59 9.28 7.91
CA GLY A 71 0.18 9.70 7.85
C GLY A 71 -0.20 10.32 6.50
N ILE A 72 0.69 11.11 5.90
CA ILE A 72 0.44 11.68 4.56
C ILE A 72 0.43 10.58 3.50
N LEU A 73 1.40 9.66 3.49
CA LEU A 73 1.47 8.56 2.52
C LEU A 73 0.23 7.67 2.58
N ILE A 74 -0.25 7.35 3.78
CA ILE A 74 -1.50 6.60 3.99
C ILE A 74 -2.69 7.34 3.38
N ARG A 75 -2.83 8.65 3.66
CA ARG A 75 -3.90 9.47 3.09
C ARG A 75 -3.83 9.52 1.56
N LEU A 76 -2.64 9.59 0.98
CA LEU A 76 -2.44 9.61 -0.46
C LEU A 76 -2.81 8.26 -1.10
N LEU A 77 -2.42 7.15 -0.48
CA LEU A 77 -2.82 5.80 -0.91
C LEU A 77 -4.34 5.61 -0.88
N ASP A 78 -4.99 6.09 0.18
CA ASP A 78 -6.45 6.02 0.31
C ASP A 78 -7.15 6.84 -0.80
N LYS A 79 -6.67 8.06 -1.08
CA LYS A 79 -7.18 8.89 -2.19
C LYS A 79 -7.01 8.24 -3.55
N LEU A 80 -5.81 7.69 -3.84
CA LEU A 80 -5.56 6.99 -5.10
C LEU A 80 -6.48 5.78 -5.26
N HIS A 81 -6.76 5.07 -4.16
CA HIS A 81 -7.72 3.97 -4.15
C HIS A 81 -9.15 4.45 -4.44
N GLU A 82 -9.58 5.56 -3.83
CA GLU A 82 -10.89 6.18 -4.11
C GLU A 82 -11.01 6.61 -5.58
N TYR A 83 -9.98 7.26 -6.13
CA TYR A 83 -9.96 7.71 -7.52
C TYR A 83 -10.01 6.56 -8.51
N ARG A 84 -9.29 5.47 -8.22
CA ARG A 84 -9.33 4.23 -9.02
C ARG A 84 -10.73 3.63 -9.07
N ASN A 85 -11.47 3.67 -7.97
CA ASN A 85 -12.81 3.10 -7.88
C ASN A 85 -13.91 4.08 -8.33
N SER A 86 -13.54 5.28 -8.78
CA SER A 86 -14.50 6.28 -9.26
C SER A 86 -15.09 5.87 -10.61
N PRO A 87 -16.40 6.03 -10.84
CA PRO A 87 -17.04 5.77 -12.13
C PRO A 87 -16.49 6.62 -13.28
N ALA A 88 -15.81 7.73 -12.96
CA ALA A 88 -15.22 8.65 -13.93
C ALA A 88 -13.81 8.21 -14.41
N ALA A 89 -13.22 7.16 -13.84
CA ALA A 89 -11.87 6.73 -14.17
C ALA A 89 -11.84 5.89 -15.46
N SER A 90 -11.03 6.31 -16.44
CA SER A 90 -10.72 5.51 -17.63
C SER A 90 -9.67 4.44 -17.33
N ASP A 91 -9.56 3.40 -18.17
CA ASP A 91 -8.53 2.35 -18.01
C ASP A 91 -7.10 2.93 -17.93
N LYS A 92 -6.79 3.94 -18.76
CA LYS A 92 -5.48 4.62 -18.76
C LYS A 92 -5.24 5.39 -17.46
N THR A 93 -6.30 5.98 -16.91
CA THR A 93 -6.29 6.70 -15.63
C THR A 93 -6.13 5.74 -14.45
N ILE A 94 -6.79 4.59 -14.49
CA ILE A 94 -6.66 3.52 -13.50
C ILE A 94 -5.21 3.03 -13.44
N LEU A 95 -4.59 2.77 -14.59
CA LEU A 95 -3.18 2.37 -14.67
C LEU A 95 -2.25 3.43 -14.09
N LEU A 96 -2.52 4.72 -14.34
CA LEU A 96 -1.74 5.80 -13.72
C LEU A 96 -1.84 5.77 -12.18
N TYR A 97 -3.07 5.65 -11.65
CA TYR A 97 -3.28 5.59 -10.20
C TYR A 97 -2.61 4.37 -9.58
N GLU A 98 -2.60 3.23 -10.26
CA GLU A 98 -1.88 2.04 -9.83
C GLU A 98 -0.37 2.27 -9.81
N SER A 99 0.21 2.82 -10.88
CA SER A 99 1.65 3.14 -10.94
C SER A 99 2.07 4.09 -9.82
N ILE A 100 1.33 5.18 -9.60
CA ILE A 100 1.63 6.13 -8.52
C ILE A 100 1.42 5.47 -7.15
N SER A 101 0.39 4.63 -7.00
CA SER A 101 0.16 3.88 -5.74
C SER A 101 1.34 2.97 -5.40
N ILE A 102 1.99 2.36 -6.41
CA ILE A 102 3.21 1.55 -6.21
C ILE A 102 4.35 2.42 -5.68
N HIS A 103 4.55 3.61 -6.22
CA HIS A 103 5.61 4.53 -5.76
C HIS A 103 5.38 5.01 -4.32
N VAL A 104 4.14 5.38 -3.99
CA VAL A 104 3.78 5.82 -2.63
C VAL A 104 3.92 4.66 -1.64
N ARG A 105 3.47 3.46 -2.02
CA ARG A 105 3.64 2.22 -1.24
C ARG A 105 5.10 1.91 -0.98
N PHE A 106 5.94 2.00 -2.01
CA PHE A 106 7.37 1.74 -1.89
C PHE A 106 8.04 2.62 -0.84
N ILE A 107 7.68 3.91 -0.76
CA ILE A 107 8.20 4.78 0.30
C ILE A 107 7.66 4.41 1.68
N LEU A 108 6.38 4.03 1.78
CA LEU A 108 5.81 3.61 3.05
C LEU A 108 6.50 2.33 3.57
N ASP A 109 6.74 1.35 2.70
CA ASP A 109 7.47 0.12 3.01
C ASP A 109 8.93 0.43 3.42
N PHE A 110 9.59 1.36 2.71
CA PHE A 110 10.93 1.83 3.07
C PHE A 110 10.96 2.47 4.47
N ILE A 111 9.96 3.29 4.81
CA ILE A 111 9.86 3.89 6.14
C ILE A 111 9.62 2.79 7.19
N GLU A 112 8.76 1.82 6.92
CA GLU A 112 8.50 0.72 7.83
C GLU A 112 9.75 -0.13 8.09
N GLU A 113 10.51 -0.47 7.04
CA GLU A 113 11.71 -1.32 7.15
C GLU A 113 12.87 -0.60 7.86
N TYR A 114 13.20 0.62 7.44
CA TYR A 114 14.40 1.33 7.92
C TYR A 114 14.15 2.19 9.16
N PHE A 115 12.90 2.59 9.39
CA PHE A 115 12.51 3.47 10.50
C PHE A 115 11.45 2.84 11.41
N ALA A 116 11.37 1.51 11.44
CA ALA A 116 10.46 0.72 12.30
C ALA A 116 10.36 1.19 13.75
N LYS A 117 11.47 1.69 14.32
CA LYS A 117 11.55 2.22 15.70
C LYS A 117 10.69 3.48 15.91
N TYR A 118 10.48 4.25 14.86
CA TYR A 118 9.78 5.53 14.85
C TYR A 118 8.39 5.46 14.20
N PHE A 119 8.12 4.35 13.51
CA PHE A 119 6.85 4.08 12.84
C PHE A 119 5.71 3.94 13.85
N ASP A 120 4.61 4.66 13.62
CA ASP A 120 3.43 4.53 14.48
C ASP A 120 2.59 3.32 14.05
N ARG A 121 2.61 2.27 14.87
CA ARG A 121 1.84 1.04 14.62
C ARG A 121 0.35 1.18 14.96
N ASN A 122 -0.05 2.25 15.65
CA ASN A 122 -1.45 2.53 15.96
C ASN A 122 -2.13 3.40 14.89
N GLU A 123 -1.34 3.95 13.96
CA GLU A 123 -1.85 4.71 12.83
C GLU A 123 -2.70 3.82 11.92
N LYS A 124 -3.64 4.44 11.20
CA LYS A 124 -4.55 3.74 10.29
C LYS A 124 -3.75 2.96 9.23
N VAL A 125 -4.09 1.69 9.02
CA VAL A 125 -3.54 0.90 7.91
C VAL A 125 -4.17 1.38 6.59
N PRO A 126 -3.37 1.67 5.54
CA PRO A 126 -3.93 2.09 4.25
C PRO A 126 -4.84 1.01 3.67
N ILE A 127 -5.93 1.43 3.01
CA ILE A 127 -6.92 0.51 2.42
C ILE A 127 -6.26 -0.41 1.39
N SER A 128 -5.27 0.12 0.67
CA SER A 128 -4.52 -0.61 -0.34
C SER A 128 -3.68 -1.77 0.22
N TYR A 129 -3.39 -1.80 1.52
CA TYR A 129 -2.74 -2.93 2.21
C TYR A 129 -3.80 -3.87 2.79
N LEU A 130 -4.84 -3.28 3.38
CA LEU A 130 -5.89 -4.01 4.08
C LEU A 130 -6.67 -4.98 3.18
N ILE A 131 -7.00 -4.57 1.94
CA ILE A 131 -7.77 -5.41 1.01
C ILE A 131 -6.99 -6.67 0.62
N PRO A 132 -5.77 -6.59 0.04
CA PRO A 132 -4.97 -7.77 -0.28
C PRO A 132 -4.70 -8.67 0.93
N SER A 133 -4.37 -8.09 2.09
CA SER A 133 -4.09 -8.87 3.29
C SER A 133 -5.31 -9.65 3.78
N LYS A 134 -6.51 -9.06 3.72
CA LYS A 134 -7.75 -9.78 4.05
C LYS A 134 -8.00 -10.95 3.11
N GLU A 135 -7.80 -10.75 1.81
CA GLU A 135 -7.97 -11.80 0.82
C GLU A 135 -7.00 -12.96 1.03
N GLU A 136 -5.73 -12.64 1.32
CA GLU A 136 -4.71 -13.63 1.62
C GLU A 136 -5.04 -14.42 2.89
N ILE A 137 -5.41 -13.74 3.98
CA ILE A 137 -5.81 -14.39 5.24
C ILE A 137 -7.02 -15.30 5.02
N LEU A 138 -8.03 -14.84 4.28
CA LEU A 138 -9.19 -15.66 3.94
C LEU A 138 -8.80 -16.88 3.10
N HIS A 139 -7.85 -16.72 2.17
CA HIS A 139 -7.34 -17.83 1.37
C HIS A 139 -6.60 -18.86 2.25
N GLN A 140 -5.72 -18.40 3.13
CA GLN A 140 -5.01 -19.25 4.08
C GLN A 140 -5.99 -19.96 5.03
N LEU A 141 -7.00 -19.27 5.51
CA LEU A 141 -8.05 -19.83 6.37
C LEU A 141 -8.86 -20.92 5.65
N LYS A 142 -9.23 -20.71 4.38
CA LYS A 142 -9.87 -21.74 3.55
C LYS A 142 -8.98 -22.97 3.36
N ARG A 143 -7.67 -22.78 3.17
CA ARG A 143 -6.71 -23.90 3.09
C ARG A 143 -6.66 -24.68 4.40
N LEU A 144 -6.58 -23.99 5.53
CA LEU A 144 -6.59 -24.63 6.86
C LEU A 144 -7.90 -25.41 7.09
N GLN A 145 -9.06 -24.82 6.80
CA GLN A 145 -10.35 -25.51 6.92
C GLN A 145 -10.41 -26.81 6.10
N LYS A 146 -9.91 -26.79 4.86
CA LYS A 146 -9.81 -28.00 4.03
C LYS A 146 -8.92 -29.07 4.67
N LEU A 147 -7.76 -28.69 5.20
CA LEU A 147 -6.86 -29.63 5.89
C LEU A 147 -7.52 -30.24 7.13
N PHE A 148 -8.23 -29.45 7.94
CA PHE A 148 -8.96 -29.96 9.10
C PHE A 148 -10.13 -30.88 8.70
N ALA A 149 -10.86 -30.55 7.63
CA ALA A 149 -11.93 -31.40 7.11
C ALA A 149 -11.41 -32.77 6.62
N ILE A 150 -10.29 -32.77 5.90
CA ILE A 150 -9.61 -33.99 5.44
C ILE A 150 -9.11 -34.82 6.64
N ASN A 151 -8.50 -34.18 7.63
CA ASN A 151 -8.02 -34.87 8.83
C ASN A 151 -9.18 -35.50 9.62
N LYS A 152 -10.31 -34.78 9.75
CA LYS A 152 -11.53 -35.31 10.36
C LYS A 152 -12.07 -36.51 9.57
N ALA A 153 -12.16 -36.43 8.25
CA ALA A 153 -12.59 -37.55 7.38
C ALA A 153 -11.65 -38.76 7.49
N ASN A 154 -10.34 -38.54 7.52
CA ASN A 154 -9.34 -39.60 7.71
C ASN A 154 -9.51 -40.28 9.07
N ARG A 155 -9.70 -39.52 10.16
CA ARG A 155 -10.01 -40.11 11.48
C ARG A 155 -11.26 -40.98 11.46
N PHE A 156 -12.32 -40.56 10.76
CA PHE A 156 -13.53 -41.38 10.62
C PHE A 156 -13.28 -42.66 9.82
N ILE A 157 -12.49 -42.60 8.73
CA ILE A 157 -12.13 -43.78 7.93
C ILE A 157 -11.27 -44.75 8.75
N PHE A 158 -10.27 -44.27 9.49
CA PHE A 158 -9.46 -45.12 10.37
C PHE A 158 -10.27 -45.77 11.49
N ALA A 159 -11.20 -45.04 12.11
CA ALA A 159 -12.11 -45.60 13.12
C ALA A 159 -13.02 -46.70 12.53
N ARG A 160 -13.47 -46.53 11.28
CA ARG A 160 -14.30 -47.51 10.57
C ARG A 160 -13.49 -48.73 10.13
N LEU A 161 -12.26 -48.56 9.66
CA LEU A 161 -11.39 -49.68 9.27
C LEU A 161 -10.97 -50.54 10.46
N ASN A 162 -10.69 -49.93 11.62
CA ASN A 162 -10.37 -50.68 12.85
C ASN A 162 -11.57 -51.44 13.45
N THR A 163 -12.81 -51.08 13.10
CA THR A 163 -14.01 -51.82 13.54
C THR A 163 -14.32 -53.03 12.64
N PHE A 164 -13.84 -53.04 11.39
CA PHE A 164 -13.99 -54.18 10.48
C PHE A 164 -12.92 -55.28 10.62
N GLN A 165 -11.81 -55.03 11.34
CA GLN A 165 -10.79 -56.05 11.62
C GLN A 165 -11.05 -56.90 12.87
N LEU A 166 -12.19 -56.68 13.55
CA LEU A 166 -12.61 -57.41 14.76
C LEU A 166 -13.75 -58.41 14.51
N TYR A 167 -14.03 -58.76 13.25
CA TYR A 167 -14.99 -59.80 12.85
C TYR A 167 -14.32 -60.87 12.00
#